data_AF-A0A180FPA4-F1
#
_entry.id   AF-A0A180FPA4-F1
#
_cell.length_a   1.000
_cell.length_b   1.000
_cell.length_c   1.000
_cell.angle_alpha   90.00
_cell.angle_beta   90.00
_cell.angle_gamma   90.00
#
_symmetry.space_group_name_H-M   'P 1'
#
loop_
_entity.id
_entity.type
_entity.pdbx_description
1 polymer ?
#
loop_
_entity_poly.entity_id
_entity_poly.type
_entity_poly.pdbx_seq_one_letter_code
_entity_poly.pdbx_strand_id
1 'polypeptide(L)'
;MQLRPRHGGIGMPEGKDVFIQACTYMPQNAKFLLERNGFTLNDLTYFIGHQANMRIINNIAKQLGLPDERFLHNIEELGNTGSVSSALVYTQNADNFKKGDLICITVFGGGYSAGACLIQK
;
A
#
# COMPACT_ATOMS: atom_id res chain seq x y z
N MET A 1 -0.38 16.02 -7.97
CA MET A 1 0.51 16.29 -6.81
C MET A 1 1.50 17.37 -7.24
N GLN A 2 1.41 18.60 -6.72
CA GLN A 2 2.29 19.70 -7.14
C GLN A 2 3.35 19.93 -6.07
N LEU A 3 4.59 19.58 -6.36
CA LEU A 3 5.72 19.83 -5.48
C LEU A 3 6.07 21.32 -5.53
N ARG A 4 6.20 21.98 -4.37
CA ARG A 4 6.51 23.41 -4.30
C ARG A 4 7.87 23.64 -3.62
N PRO A 5 8.74 24.49 -4.18
CA PRO A 5 9.94 24.92 -3.48
C PRO A 5 9.56 25.66 -2.19
N ARG A 6 10.07 25.22 -1.05
CA ARG A 6 10.07 25.95 0.22
C ARG A 6 11.51 26.35 0.55
N HIS A 7 11.69 27.29 1.49
CA HIS A 7 12.99 27.82 1.95
C HIS A 7 13.93 26.77 2.62
N GLY A 8 13.76 25.47 2.31
CA GLY A 8 14.59 24.34 2.72
C GLY A 8 14.47 23.13 1.77
N GLY A 9 14.02 23.32 0.52
CA GLY A 9 13.92 22.26 -0.48
C GLY A 9 12.51 22.05 -1.04
N ILE A 10 12.28 20.91 -1.68
CA ILE A 10 11.00 20.58 -2.30
C ILE A 10 10.03 20.05 -1.24
N GLY A 11 8.94 20.78 -1.01
CA GLY A 11 7.88 20.40 -0.07
C GLY A 11 6.64 19.89 -0.78
N MET A 12 6.00 18.88 -0.18
CA MET A 12 4.69 18.40 -0.61
C MET A 12 3.60 19.22 0.11
N PRO A 13 2.81 20.04 -0.60
CA PRO A 13 1.64 20.69 -0.01
C PRO A 13 0.61 19.65 0.43
N GLU A 14 -0.14 19.94 1.49
CA GLU A 14 -1.20 19.07 2.03
C GLU A 14 -0.77 17.65 2.45
N GLY A 15 0.50 17.46 2.85
CA GLY A 15 1.01 16.16 3.30
C GLY A 15 0.19 15.47 4.39
N LYS A 16 -0.46 16.26 5.27
CA LYS A 16 -1.37 15.73 6.30
C LYS A 16 -2.65 15.16 5.70
N ASP A 17 -3.27 15.86 4.76
CA ASP A 17 -4.49 15.38 4.11
C ASP A 17 -4.21 14.14 3.28
N VAL A 18 -3.12 14.15 2.49
CA VAL A 18 -2.68 12.96 1.74
C VAL A 18 -2.45 11.75 2.65
N PHE A 19 -1.84 11.95 3.82
CA PHE A 19 -1.66 10.88 4.80
C PHE A 19 -3.00 10.31 5.28
N ILE A 20 -3.95 11.18 5.62
CA ILE A 20 -5.28 10.77 6.09
C ILE A 20 -6.01 9.99 5.00
N GLN A 21 -6.11 10.56 3.80
CA GLN A 21 -6.81 9.91 2.68
C GLN A 21 -6.17 8.57 2.31
N ALA A 22 -4.84 8.47 2.29
CA ALA A 22 -4.13 7.23 2.07
C ALA A 22 -4.47 6.16 3.12
N CYS A 23 -4.44 6.54 4.41
CA CYS A 23 -4.79 5.65 5.52
C CYS A 23 -6.28 5.28 5.56
N THR A 24 -7.15 6.06 4.91
CA THR A 24 -8.58 5.75 4.80
C THR A 24 -8.87 4.82 3.63
N TYR A 25 -8.48 5.21 2.41
CA TYR A 25 -8.94 4.52 1.19
C TYR A 25 -8.22 3.21 0.92
N MET A 26 -6.92 3.09 1.22
CA MET A 26 -6.18 1.86 0.97
C MET A 26 -6.74 0.64 1.73
N PRO A 27 -6.96 0.71 3.07
CA PRO A 27 -7.55 -0.41 3.80
C PRO A 27 -9.03 -0.63 3.46
N GLN A 28 -9.79 0.44 3.17
CA GLN A 28 -11.19 0.30 2.72
C GLN A 28 -11.31 -0.46 1.41
N ASN A 29 -10.50 -0.11 0.40
CA ASN A 29 -10.49 -0.80 -0.89
C ASN A 29 -10.09 -2.27 -0.75
N ALA A 30 -9.10 -2.56 0.11
CA ALA A 30 -8.70 -3.94 0.39
C ALA A 30 -9.83 -4.75 1.03
N LYS A 31 -10.47 -4.23 2.08
CA LYS A 31 -11.62 -4.87 2.74
C LYS A 31 -12.78 -5.10 1.77
N PHE A 32 -13.12 -4.07 0.99
CA PHE A 32 -14.18 -4.15 -0.02
C PHE A 32 -13.91 -5.27 -1.05
N LEU A 33 -12.68 -5.37 -1.56
CA LEU A 33 -12.34 -6.42 -2.51
C LEU A 33 -12.37 -7.81 -1.89
N LEU A 34 -11.90 -7.97 -0.66
CA LEU A 34 -11.97 -9.25 0.05
C LEU A 34 -13.43 -9.69 0.20
N GLU A 35 -14.27 -8.83 0.77
CA GLU A 35 -15.69 -9.11 0.98
C GLU A 35 -16.41 -9.44 -0.32
N ARG A 36 -16.18 -8.64 -1.37
CA ARG A 36 -16.78 -8.85 -2.70
C ARG A 36 -16.40 -10.20 -3.31
N ASN A 37 -15.26 -10.77 -2.95
CA ASN A 37 -14.78 -12.07 -3.44
C ASN A 37 -14.95 -13.20 -2.41
N GLY A 38 -15.67 -12.98 -1.31
CA GLY A 38 -15.94 -14.00 -0.30
C GLY A 38 -14.76 -14.32 0.61
N PHE A 39 -13.76 -13.44 0.68
CA PHE A 39 -12.59 -13.56 1.56
C PHE A 39 -12.70 -12.66 2.78
N THR A 40 -11.92 -13.00 3.79
CA THR A 40 -11.68 -12.21 5.00
C THR A 40 -10.22 -11.74 5.05
N LEU A 41 -9.89 -10.85 5.98
CA LEU A 41 -8.49 -10.45 6.21
C LEU A 41 -7.60 -11.64 6.59
N ASN A 42 -8.14 -12.66 7.25
CA ASN A 42 -7.37 -13.83 7.66
C ASN A 42 -6.88 -14.66 6.47
N ASP A 43 -7.60 -14.61 5.35
CA ASP A 43 -7.27 -15.32 4.11
C ASP A 43 -6.13 -14.64 3.33
N LEU A 44 -5.79 -13.38 3.62
CA LEU A 44 -4.65 -12.72 2.98
C LEU A 44 -3.33 -13.31 3.46
N THR A 45 -2.55 -13.85 2.53
CA THR A 45 -1.14 -14.21 2.79
C THR A 45 -0.29 -12.94 2.88
N TYR A 46 -0.41 -12.05 1.89
CA TYR A 46 0.40 -10.85 1.79
C TYR A 46 -0.41 -9.60 1.46
N PHE A 47 0.04 -8.47 1.98
CA PHE A 47 -0.48 -7.14 1.73
C PHE A 47 0.64 -6.22 1.24
N ILE A 48 0.42 -5.56 0.11
CA ILE A 48 1.37 -4.65 -0.53
C ILE A 48 0.70 -3.29 -0.69
N GLY A 49 1.10 -2.32 0.13
CA GLY A 49 0.66 -0.94 0.02
C GLY A 49 1.50 -0.12 -0.97
N HIS A 50 1.05 1.10 -1.28
CA HIS A 50 1.90 2.09 -1.93
C HIS A 50 3.05 2.52 -0.98
N GLN A 51 4.27 2.50 -1.50
CA GLN A 51 5.49 2.80 -0.74
C GLN A 51 5.72 4.32 -0.61
N ALA A 52 4.83 5.04 0.08
CA ALA A 52 4.96 6.49 0.27
C ALA A 52 5.85 6.87 1.47
N ASN A 53 5.59 6.23 2.62
CA ASN A 53 6.40 6.32 3.83
C ASN A 53 5.97 5.20 4.80
N MET A 54 6.86 4.81 5.71
CA MET A 54 6.60 3.71 6.65
C MET A 54 5.47 4.01 7.65
N ARG A 55 5.20 5.29 7.92
CA ARG A 55 4.11 5.67 8.84
C ARG A 55 2.73 5.31 8.28
N ILE A 56 2.52 5.39 6.96
CA ILE A 56 1.26 5.00 6.32
C ILE A 56 1.09 3.48 6.42
N ILE A 57 2.12 2.70 6.06
CA ILE A 57 2.05 1.23 6.11
C ILE A 57 1.79 0.75 7.55
N ASN A 58 2.53 1.28 8.54
CA ASN A 58 2.33 0.95 9.96
C ASN A 58 0.93 1.32 10.47
N ASN A 59 0.35 2.42 9.98
CA ASN A 59 -1.01 2.81 10.35
C ASN A 59 -2.04 1.82 9.78
N ILE A 60 -1.88 1.44 8.51
CA ILE A 60 -2.73 0.46 7.84
C ILE A 60 -2.63 -0.90 8.51
N ALA A 61 -1.40 -1.35 8.85
CA ALA A 61 -1.20 -2.61 9.56
C ALA A 61 -2.00 -2.68 10.86
N LYS A 62 -1.93 -1.62 11.67
CA LYS A 62 -2.73 -1.50 12.91
C LYS A 62 -4.23 -1.49 12.64
N GLN A 63 -4.70 -0.82 11.59
CA GLN A 63 -6.13 -0.78 11.24
C GLN A 63 -6.67 -2.13 10.74
N LEU A 64 -5.83 -2.92 10.08
CA LEU A 64 -6.19 -4.23 9.55
C LEU A 64 -6.01 -5.35 10.59
N GLY A 65 -5.22 -5.12 11.64
CA GLY A 65 -4.94 -6.14 12.65
C GLY A 65 -4.19 -7.35 12.08
N LEU A 66 -3.47 -7.16 10.97
CA LEU A 66 -2.64 -8.16 10.33
C LEU A 66 -1.23 -8.10 10.94
N PRO A 67 -0.55 -9.25 11.10
CA PRO A 67 0.79 -9.26 11.65
C PRO A 67 1.81 -8.71 10.63
N ASP A 68 2.89 -8.12 11.12
CA ASP A 68 3.84 -7.34 10.32
C ASP A 68 4.46 -8.16 9.18
N GLU A 69 4.68 -9.46 9.37
CA GLU A 69 5.24 -10.35 8.34
C GLU A 69 4.35 -10.53 7.10
N ARG A 70 3.07 -10.16 7.17
CA ARG A 70 2.17 -10.15 6.01
C ARG A 70 2.31 -8.87 5.19
N PHE A 71 2.94 -7.81 5.70
CA PHE A 71 3.16 -6.58 4.96
C PHE A 71 4.49 -6.63 4.22
N LEU A 72 4.44 -6.74 2.90
CA LEU A 72 5.65 -6.64 2.09
C LEU A 72 5.90 -5.17 1.75
N HIS A 73 7.13 -4.73 1.97
CA HIS A 73 7.62 -3.39 1.67
C HIS A 73 9.11 -3.43 1.34
N ASN A 74 9.56 -2.42 0.61
CA ASN A 74 10.97 -2.21 0.26
C ASN A 74 11.36 -0.73 0.43
N ILE A 75 10.56 0.01 1.21
CA ILE A 75 10.67 1.46 1.30
C ILE A 75 11.96 1.92 1.97
N GLU A 76 12.51 1.10 2.86
CA GLU A 76 13.82 1.30 3.48
C GLU A 76 14.96 1.24 2.45
N GLU A 77 14.79 0.45 1.39
CA GLU A 77 15.79 0.23 0.35
C GLU A 77 15.61 1.20 -0.82
N LEU A 78 14.39 1.35 -1.33
CA LEU A 78 14.09 2.05 -2.59
C LEU A 78 13.34 3.37 -2.40
N GLY A 79 12.81 3.63 -1.20
CA GLY A 79 11.97 4.80 -0.95
C GLY A 79 10.69 4.81 -1.80
N ASN A 80 10.16 6.01 -2.06
CA ASN A 80 8.99 6.18 -2.91
C ASN A 80 9.40 6.31 -4.38
N THR A 81 9.10 5.30 -5.18
CA THR A 81 9.37 5.25 -6.63
C THR A 81 8.15 5.61 -7.48
N GLY A 82 7.12 6.21 -6.88
CA GLY A 82 5.91 6.68 -7.57
C GLY A 82 4.95 5.54 -7.94
N SER A 83 4.48 5.52 -9.19
CA SER A 83 3.46 4.57 -9.63
C SER A 83 3.92 3.11 -9.61
N VAL A 84 5.22 2.85 -9.72
CA VAL A 84 5.79 1.50 -9.77
C VAL A 84 6.07 0.91 -8.38
N SER A 85 6.00 1.71 -7.32
CA SER A 85 6.35 1.33 -5.94
C SER A 85 5.81 -0.04 -5.51
N SER A 86 4.51 -0.27 -5.65
CA SER A 86 3.89 -1.53 -5.23
C SER A 86 4.21 -2.70 -6.16
N ALA A 87 4.38 -2.44 -7.46
CA ALA A 87 4.73 -3.48 -8.43
C ALA A 87 6.17 -3.98 -8.23
N LEU A 88 7.09 -3.10 -7.82
CA LEU A 88 8.46 -3.49 -7.46
C LEU A 88 8.47 -4.44 -6.27
N VAL A 89 7.72 -4.13 -5.20
CA VAL A 89 7.59 -5.03 -4.04
C VAL A 89 7.05 -6.39 -4.46
N TYR A 90 6.00 -6.42 -5.28
CA TYR A 90 5.43 -7.67 -5.79
C TYR A 90 6.48 -8.48 -6.57
N THR A 91 7.19 -7.83 -7.49
CA THR A 91 8.17 -8.49 -8.36
C THR A 91 9.37 -9.03 -7.58
N GLN A 92 9.87 -8.28 -6.59
CA GLN A 92 10.97 -8.73 -5.72
C GLN A 92 10.63 -9.96 -4.87
N ASN A 93 9.34 -10.20 -4.62
CA ASN A 93 8.87 -11.33 -3.82
C ASN A 93 8.25 -12.45 -4.67
N ALA A 94 8.24 -12.32 -6.00
CA ALA A 94 7.52 -13.21 -6.90
C ALA A 94 7.94 -14.68 -6.78
N ASP A 95 9.23 -14.93 -6.54
CA ASP A 95 9.79 -16.28 -6.36
C ASP A 95 9.48 -16.88 -4.98
N ASN A 96 9.10 -16.06 -4.00
CA ASN A 96 8.74 -16.49 -2.65
C ASN A 96 7.25 -16.87 -2.54
N PHE A 97 6.41 -16.43 -3.47
CA PHE A 97 4.98 -16.72 -3.47
C PHE A 97 4.72 -18.18 -3.81
N LYS A 98 3.78 -18.77 -3.06
CA LYS A 98 3.34 -20.15 -3.21
C LYS A 98 1.99 -20.20 -3.91
N LYS A 99 1.73 -21.32 -4.58
CA LYS A 99 0.40 -21.60 -5.13
C LYS A 99 -0.65 -21.54 -4.01
N GLY A 100 -1.72 -20.80 -4.24
CA GLY A 100 -2.79 -20.54 -3.29
C GLY A 100 -2.63 -19.25 -2.50
N ASP A 101 -1.46 -18.59 -2.55
CA ASP A 101 -1.27 -17.33 -1.83
C ASP A 101 -2.22 -16.25 -2.35
N LEU A 102 -2.96 -15.63 -1.42
CA LEU A 102 -3.82 -14.49 -1.72
C LEU A 102 -3.08 -13.21 -1.36
N ILE A 103 -2.83 -12.40 -2.38
CA ILE A 103 -2.03 -11.18 -2.28
C ILE A 103 -2.93 -9.99 -2.59
N CYS A 104 -3.01 -9.03 -1.66
CA CYS A 104 -3.65 -7.75 -1.92
C CYS A 104 -2.60 -6.70 -2.26
N ILE A 105 -2.78 -6.01 -3.38
CA ILE A 105 -2.02 -4.81 -3.71
C ILE A 105 -2.98 -3.62 -3.65
N THR A 106 -2.61 -2.56 -2.94
CA THR A 106 -3.40 -1.33 -2.85
C THR A 106 -2.52 -0.11 -3.05
N VAL A 107 -3.05 0.89 -3.75
CA VAL A 107 -2.32 2.10 -4.12
C VAL A 107 -3.13 3.35 -3.81
N PHE A 108 -2.43 4.43 -3.51
CA PHE A 108 -2.98 5.77 -3.34
C PHE A 108 -2.02 6.81 -3.91
N GLY A 109 -2.54 7.79 -4.65
CA GLY A 109 -1.75 8.84 -5.28
C GLY A 109 -2.50 10.16 -5.41
N GLY A 110 -1.77 11.21 -5.78
CA GLY A 110 -2.35 12.55 -5.93
C GLY A 110 -3.33 12.62 -7.10
N GLY A 111 -4.52 13.17 -6.84
CA GLY A 111 -5.65 13.18 -7.79
C GLY A 111 -6.99 13.56 -7.14
N TYR A 112 -7.40 13.01 -6.00
CA TYR A 112 -6.95 11.76 -5.37
C TYR A 112 -7.36 10.54 -6.20
N SER A 113 -6.49 9.54 -6.25
CA SER A 113 -6.79 8.28 -6.93
C SER A 113 -6.33 7.12 -6.06
N ALA A 114 -7.22 6.15 -5.89
CA ALA A 114 -6.96 4.95 -5.11
C ALA A 114 -7.44 3.74 -5.90
N GLY A 115 -6.75 2.62 -5.72
CA GLY A 115 -7.11 1.36 -6.36
C GLY A 115 -6.55 0.20 -5.57
N ALA A 116 -7.15 -0.97 -5.76
CA ALA A 116 -6.64 -2.21 -5.20
C ALA A 116 -6.89 -3.36 -6.17
N CYS A 117 -6.12 -4.43 -6.03
CA CYS A 117 -6.39 -5.71 -6.68
C CYS A 117 -6.08 -6.85 -5.72
N LEU A 118 -6.73 -8.00 -5.98
CA LEU A 118 -6.41 -9.28 -5.38
C LEU A 118 -5.78 -10.16 -6.46
N ILE A 119 -4.69 -10.81 -6.11
CA ILE A 119 -3.98 -11.77 -6.96
C ILE A 119 -3.91 -13.08 -6.19
N GLN A 120 -4.34 -14.16 -6.83
CA GLN A 120 -4.14 -15.51 -6.32
C GLN A 120 -3.05 -16.19 -7.16
N LYS A 121 -1.97 -16.62 -6.52
CA LYS A 121 -0.84 -17.30 -7.19
C LYS A 121 -1.13 -18.79 -7.42
#